data_AF-A0A6M3L3B4-F1
#
_entry.id   AF-A0A6M3L3B4-F1
#
_cell.length_a   1.000
_cell.length_b   1.000
_cell.length_c   1.000
_cell.angle_alpha   90.00
_cell.angle_beta   90.00
_cell.angle_gamma   90.00
#
_symmetry.space_group_name_H-M   'P 1'
#
loop_
_entity.id
_entity.type
_entity.pdbx_description
1 polymer ?
#
loop_
_entity_poly.entity_id
_entity_poly.type
_entity_poly.pdbx_seq_one_letter_code
_entity_poly.pdbx_strand_id
1 'polypeptide(L)'
;MKKNATPVKENWSTKFKRILQTMAILLSIQGLITFSLFICEEALQTTTFGTWPAQDAGDWSLVLDGVDLLENINFGMKIINYSVGWIQPLAFFSYRSYSKATDYYIKGLKAKAFARAPQVFNSRKVEFTFEPQRMERYGDKIHYINRNIVVVGTELLSLQCGIKVSGIVRLAENGKTVFVEEAKMKLSKGALNGSN
;
A
#
# COMPACT_ATOMS: atom_id res chain seq x y z
N MET A 1 23.44 -47.62 62.36
CA MET A 1 22.13 -47.30 61.75
C MET A 1 22.35 -46.53 60.45
N LYS A 2 22.30 -47.20 59.29
CA LYS A 2 22.32 -46.53 57.97
C LYS A 2 20.88 -46.26 57.56
N LYS A 3 20.47 -44.99 57.52
CA LYS A 3 19.19 -44.57 56.91
C LYS A 3 19.35 -44.70 55.40
N ASN A 4 18.69 -45.69 54.80
CA ASN A 4 18.58 -45.81 53.36
C ASN A 4 17.66 -44.68 52.86
N ALA A 5 18.25 -43.70 52.17
CA ALA A 5 17.51 -42.69 51.43
C ALA A 5 16.79 -43.38 50.27
N THR A 6 15.46 -43.36 50.28
CA THR A 6 14.65 -43.81 49.16
C THR A 6 14.85 -42.84 47.99
N PRO A 7 15.11 -43.32 46.76
CA PRO A 7 15.20 -42.46 45.60
C PRO A 7 13.83 -41.84 45.36
N VAL A 8 13.78 -40.50 45.37
CA VAL A 8 12.61 -39.73 44.97
C VAL A 8 12.26 -40.13 43.54
N LYS A 9 11.23 -40.96 43.36
CA LYS A 9 10.67 -41.27 42.05
C LYS A 9 10.15 -39.97 41.45
N GLU A 10 10.96 -39.37 40.60
CA GLU A 10 10.62 -38.14 39.90
C GLU A 10 9.36 -38.39 39.05
N ASN A 11 8.31 -37.63 39.33
CA ASN A 11 6.95 -37.95 38.92
C ASN A 11 6.76 -37.62 37.42
N TRP A 12 7.08 -38.57 36.54
CA TRP A 12 7.01 -38.44 35.07
C TRP A 12 5.67 -37.83 34.58
N SER A 13 4.58 -38.15 35.28
CA SER A 13 3.25 -37.60 35.04
C SER A 13 3.17 -36.06 35.16
N THR A 14 3.85 -35.46 36.14
CA THR A 14 3.78 -33.99 36.35
C THR A 14 4.64 -33.25 35.32
N LYS A 15 5.79 -33.79 34.94
CA LYS A 15 6.61 -33.25 33.83
C LYS A 15 5.85 -33.30 32.51
N PHE A 16 5.21 -34.43 32.20
CA PHE A 16 4.42 -34.59 30.98
C PHE A 16 3.22 -33.63 30.92
N LYS A 17 2.47 -33.50 32.03
CA LYS A 17 1.37 -32.52 32.13
C LYS A 17 1.84 -31.08 31.90
N ARG A 18 3.00 -30.70 32.46
CA ARG A 18 3.58 -29.36 32.23
C ARG A 18 3.94 -29.14 30.76
N ILE A 19 4.54 -30.13 30.09
CA ILE A 19 4.86 -30.02 28.66
C ILE A 19 3.58 -29.81 27.84
N LEU A 20 2.55 -30.62 28.07
CA LEU A 20 1.27 -30.48 27.37
C LEU A 20 0.63 -29.11 27.61
N GLN A 21 0.66 -28.62 28.85
CA GLN A 21 0.12 -27.31 29.18
C GLN A 21 0.89 -26.18 28.47
N THR A 22 2.22 -26.25 28.44
CA THR A 22 3.05 -25.29 27.69
C THR A 22 2.74 -25.35 26.20
N MET A 23 2.64 -26.54 25.61
CA MET A 23 2.26 -26.69 24.20
C MET A 23 0.88 -26.11 23.92
N ALA A 24 -0.11 -26.36 24.78
CA ALA A 24 -1.45 -25.82 24.63
C ALA A 24 -1.43 -24.28 24.64
N ILE A 25 -0.71 -23.66 25.59
CA ILE A 25 -0.57 -22.19 25.66
C ILE A 25 0.08 -21.65 24.39
N LEU A 26 1.18 -22.25 23.92
CA LEU A 26 1.88 -21.82 22.70
C LEU A 26 0.98 -21.93 21.46
N LEU A 27 0.24 -23.04 21.32
CA LEU A 27 -0.71 -23.24 20.22
C LEU A 27 -1.86 -22.24 20.28
N SER A 28 -2.38 -21.91 21.47
CA SER A 28 -3.42 -20.89 21.62
C SER A 28 -2.93 -19.51 21.23
N ILE A 29 -1.72 -19.12 21.64
CA ILE A 29 -1.12 -17.83 21.25
C ILE A 29 -0.90 -17.79 19.74
N GLN A 30 -0.34 -18.86 19.16
CA GLN A 30 -0.14 -18.96 17.73
C GLN A 30 -1.46 -18.85 16.96
N GLY A 31 -2.49 -19.59 17.39
CA GLY A 31 -3.82 -19.56 16.78
C GLY A 31 -4.48 -18.18 16.83
N LEU A 32 -4.33 -17.46 17.95
CA LEU A 32 -4.86 -16.10 18.08
C LEU A 32 -4.20 -15.12 17.10
N ILE A 33 -2.87 -15.20 16.96
CA ILE A 33 -2.11 -14.33 16.06
C ILE A 33 -2.43 -14.63 14.61
N THR A 34 -2.41 -15.90 14.21
CA THR A 34 -2.68 -16.30 12.83
C THR A 34 -4.10 -16.01 12.42
N PHE A 35 -5.07 -16.25 13.30
CA PHE A 35 -6.46 -15.93 13.03
C PHE A 35 -6.65 -14.42 12.83
N SER A 36 -5.99 -13.58 13.64
CA SER A 36 -6.05 -12.12 13.47
C SER A 36 -5.48 -11.67 12.11
N LEU A 37 -4.35 -12.27 11.69
CA LEU A 37 -3.76 -11.99 10.36
C LEU A 37 -4.68 -12.46 9.23
N PHE A 38 -5.31 -13.62 9.38
CA PHE A 38 -6.31 -14.15 8.44
C PHE A 38 -7.52 -13.22 8.28
N ILE A 39 -8.05 -12.67 9.38
CA ILE A 39 -9.14 -11.68 9.31
C ILE A 39 -8.72 -10.42 8.55
N CYS A 40 -7.48 -9.96 8.71
CA CYS A 40 -6.98 -8.82 7.93
C CYS A 40 -6.90 -9.15 6.43
N GLU A 41 -6.44 -10.37 6.09
CA GLU A 41 -6.39 -10.86 4.71
C GLU A 41 -7.78 -10.92 4.07
N GLU A 42 -8.77 -11.49 4.75
CA GLU A 42 -10.16 -11.55 4.24
C GLU A 42 -10.76 -10.15 4.08
N ALA A 43 -10.46 -9.23 4.99
CA ALA A 43 -10.90 -7.84 4.87
C ALA A 43 -10.25 -7.14 3.65
N LEU A 44 -8.97 -7.41 3.38
CA LEU A 44 -8.27 -6.92 2.18
C LEU A 44 -8.89 -7.48 0.90
N GLN A 45 -9.17 -8.79 0.84
CA GLN A 45 -9.80 -9.42 -0.32
C GLN A 45 -11.22 -8.88 -0.53
N THR A 46 -12.02 -8.77 0.53
CA THR A 46 -13.38 -8.23 0.47
C THR A 46 -13.38 -6.80 -0.05
N THR A 47 -12.49 -5.94 0.45
CA THR A 47 -12.37 -4.56 -0.03
C THR A 47 -11.91 -4.52 -1.48
N THR A 48 -10.93 -5.36 -1.87
CA THR A 48 -10.45 -5.49 -3.24
C THR A 48 -11.61 -5.82 -4.18
N PHE A 49 -12.40 -6.86 -3.89
CA PHE A 49 -13.57 -7.23 -4.69
C PHE A 49 -14.66 -6.16 -4.65
N GLY A 50 -14.87 -5.48 -3.52
CA GLY A 50 -15.82 -4.37 -3.40
C GLY A 50 -15.46 -3.17 -4.27
N THR A 51 -14.17 -2.93 -4.53
CA THR A 51 -13.77 -1.85 -5.46
C THR A 51 -14.01 -2.18 -6.93
N TRP A 52 -14.21 -3.45 -7.31
CA TRP A 52 -14.44 -3.82 -8.72
C TRP A 52 -15.79 -3.32 -9.27
N PRO A 53 -16.95 -3.56 -8.62
CA PRO A 53 -18.21 -2.99 -9.10
C PRO A 53 -18.21 -1.46 -9.08
N ALA A 54 -17.49 -0.83 -8.15
CA ALA A 54 -17.30 0.63 -8.14
C ALA A 54 -16.50 1.10 -9.37
N GLN A 55 -15.46 0.37 -9.77
CA GLN A 55 -14.72 0.64 -11.00
C GLN A 55 -15.60 0.45 -12.25
N ASP A 56 -16.43 -0.60 -12.29
CA ASP A 56 -17.31 -0.89 -13.41
C ASP A 56 -18.44 0.15 -13.54
N ALA A 57 -18.94 0.66 -12.41
CA ALA A 57 -19.90 1.76 -12.36
C ALA A 57 -19.28 3.13 -12.67
N GLY A 58 -17.94 3.23 -12.69
CA GLY A 58 -17.23 4.50 -12.88
C GLY A 58 -17.26 5.44 -11.68
N ASP A 59 -17.63 4.95 -10.48
CA ASP A 59 -17.60 5.72 -9.24
C ASP A 59 -16.19 5.73 -8.65
N TRP A 60 -15.36 6.60 -9.19
CA TRP A 60 -13.96 6.73 -8.78
C TRP A 60 -13.78 7.32 -7.38
N SER A 61 -14.80 8.00 -6.83
CA SER A 61 -14.74 8.48 -5.44
C SER A 61 -14.79 7.29 -4.49
N LEU A 62 -15.76 6.39 -4.70
CA LEU A 62 -15.88 5.17 -3.89
C LEU A 62 -14.66 4.25 -4.05
N VAL A 63 -14.07 4.18 -5.26
CA VAL A 63 -12.81 3.45 -5.47
C VAL A 63 -11.68 4.04 -4.62
N LEU A 64 -11.60 5.36 -4.50
CA LEU A 64 -10.57 6.02 -3.70
C LEU A 64 -10.77 5.78 -2.19
N ASP A 65 -12.02 5.78 -1.73
CA ASP A 65 -12.35 5.41 -0.34
C ASP A 65 -11.95 3.95 -0.05
N GLY A 66 -12.21 3.04 -1.00
CA GLY A 66 -11.78 1.64 -0.91
C GLY A 66 -10.25 1.50 -0.90
N VAL A 67 -9.54 2.33 -1.66
CA VAL A 67 -8.07 2.40 -1.63
C VAL A 67 -7.55 2.84 -0.26
N ASP A 68 -8.14 3.86 0.36
CA ASP A 68 -7.74 4.33 1.69
C ASP A 68 -8.01 3.25 2.76
N LEU A 69 -9.13 2.55 2.63
CA LEU A 69 -9.46 1.41 3.50
C LEU A 69 -8.43 0.27 3.34
N LEU A 70 -8.06 -0.09 2.11
CA LEU A 70 -7.02 -1.08 1.84
C LEU A 70 -5.67 -0.68 2.47
N GLU A 71 -5.28 0.60 2.39
CA GLU A 71 -4.05 1.11 3.01
C GLU A 71 -4.07 0.93 4.53
N ASN A 72 -5.18 1.28 5.17
CA ASN A 72 -5.36 1.16 6.61
C ASN A 72 -5.32 -0.30 7.08
N ILE A 73 -6.04 -1.20 6.39
CA ILE A 73 -6.03 -2.64 6.74
C ILE A 73 -4.63 -3.23 6.52
N ASN A 74 -3.99 -2.92 5.39
CA ASN A 74 -2.65 -3.44 5.10
C ASN A 74 -1.61 -2.92 6.11
N PHE A 75 -1.74 -1.67 6.54
CA PHE A 75 -0.92 -1.10 7.61
C PHE A 75 -1.14 -1.84 8.95
N GLY A 76 -2.38 -2.10 9.33
CA GLY A 76 -2.71 -2.91 10.51
C GLY A 76 -2.13 -4.32 10.46
N MET A 77 -2.26 -5.00 9.31
CA MET A 77 -1.68 -6.32 9.08
C MET A 77 -0.14 -6.30 9.20
N LYS A 78 0.53 -5.27 8.67
CA LYS A 78 1.98 -5.07 8.86
C LYS A 78 2.31 -4.94 10.33
N ILE A 79 1.59 -4.12 11.10
CA ILE A 79 1.83 -3.94 12.54
C ILE A 79 1.75 -5.29 13.26
N ILE A 80 0.66 -6.04 13.07
CA ILE A 80 0.46 -7.34 13.74
C ILE A 80 1.59 -8.29 13.35
N ASN A 81 1.88 -8.41 12.05
CA ASN A 81 2.88 -9.34 11.55
C ASN A 81 4.30 -9.01 12.04
N TYR A 82 4.70 -7.74 12.03
CA TYR A 82 6.03 -7.31 12.52
C TYR A 82 6.14 -7.33 14.04
N SER A 83 5.04 -7.19 14.78
CA SER A 83 5.08 -7.19 16.26
C SER A 83 5.14 -8.59 16.84
N VAL A 84 4.28 -9.50 16.36
CA VAL A 84 4.08 -10.82 16.98
C VAL A 84 4.13 -11.98 15.98
N GLY A 85 4.18 -11.70 14.67
CA GLY A 85 4.19 -12.75 13.64
C GLY A 85 5.45 -13.62 13.63
N TRP A 86 6.57 -13.13 14.18
CA TRP A 86 7.83 -13.89 14.28
C TRP A 86 7.71 -15.19 15.10
N ILE A 87 6.67 -15.32 15.94
CA ILE A 87 6.35 -16.56 16.68
C ILE A 87 6.06 -17.72 15.73
N GLN A 88 5.54 -17.44 14.53
CA GLN A 88 5.36 -18.43 13.48
C GLN A 88 6.05 -17.98 12.17
N PRO A 89 7.33 -18.35 11.98
CA PRO A 89 8.15 -17.84 10.88
C PRO A 89 7.53 -18.03 9.49
N LEU A 90 6.87 -19.17 9.25
CA LEU A 90 6.22 -19.44 7.96
C LEU A 90 5.09 -18.44 7.67
N ALA A 91 4.21 -18.20 8.64
CA ALA A 91 3.15 -17.20 8.48
C ALA A 91 3.73 -15.79 8.35
N PHE A 92 4.80 -15.48 9.08
CA PHE A 92 5.47 -14.18 8.99
C PHE A 92 5.89 -13.83 7.56
N PHE A 93 6.56 -14.75 6.87
CA PHE A 93 7.00 -14.55 5.49
C PHE A 93 5.84 -14.48 4.50
N SER A 94 4.82 -15.31 4.69
CA SER A 94 3.61 -15.31 3.84
C SER A 94 2.87 -13.98 3.94
N TYR A 95 2.52 -13.53 5.16
CA TYR A 95 1.82 -12.25 5.35
C TYR A 95 2.65 -11.05 4.95
N ARG A 96 3.98 -11.11 5.11
CA ARG A 96 4.88 -10.07 4.59
C ARG A 96 4.82 -9.97 3.06
N SER A 97 4.82 -11.10 2.37
CA SER A 97 4.76 -11.16 0.91
C SER A 97 3.38 -10.72 0.41
N TYR A 98 2.32 -11.20 1.06
CA TYR A 98 0.94 -10.79 0.79
C TYR A 98 0.79 -9.27 0.93
N SER A 99 1.25 -8.71 2.05
CA SER A 99 1.20 -7.27 2.32
C SER A 99 1.91 -6.42 1.25
N LYS A 100 3.06 -6.90 0.75
CA LYS A 100 3.76 -6.24 -0.36
C LYS A 100 2.98 -6.33 -1.66
N ALA A 101 2.35 -7.46 -1.95
CA ALA A 101 1.48 -7.60 -3.12
C ALA A 101 0.29 -6.63 -3.04
N THR A 102 -0.30 -6.47 -1.86
CA THR A 102 -1.34 -5.48 -1.60
C THR A 102 -0.85 -4.05 -1.84
N ASP A 103 0.38 -3.69 -1.43
CA ASP A 103 0.95 -2.37 -1.74
C ASP A 103 1.04 -2.12 -3.25
N TYR A 104 1.41 -3.13 -4.04
CA TYR A 104 1.42 -3.01 -5.51
C TYR A 104 0.02 -2.84 -6.08
N TYR A 105 -0.96 -3.59 -5.57
CA TYR A 105 -2.35 -3.45 -5.96
C TYR A 105 -2.89 -2.04 -5.68
N ILE A 106 -2.67 -1.51 -4.47
CA ILE A 106 -3.06 -0.16 -4.07
C ILE A 106 -2.44 0.89 -5.00
N LYS A 107 -1.14 0.78 -5.29
CA LYS A 107 -0.46 1.69 -6.23
C LYS A 107 -1.06 1.66 -7.62
N GLY A 108 -1.35 0.46 -8.14
CA GLY A 108 -1.99 0.28 -9.44
C GLY A 108 -3.39 0.87 -9.48
N LEU A 109 -4.19 0.65 -8.43
CA LEU A 109 -5.55 1.15 -8.31
C LEU A 109 -5.58 2.68 -8.19
N LYS A 110 -4.68 3.27 -7.39
CA LYS A 110 -4.47 4.74 -7.33
C LYS A 110 -4.12 5.32 -8.69
N ALA A 111 -3.17 4.71 -9.41
CA ALA A 111 -2.79 5.17 -10.74
C ALA A 111 -3.96 5.08 -11.75
N LYS A 112 -4.72 3.98 -11.72
CA LYS A 112 -5.91 3.79 -12.55
C LYS A 112 -6.99 4.84 -12.25
N ALA A 113 -7.28 5.07 -10.96
CA ALA A 113 -8.25 6.08 -10.52
C ALA A 113 -7.80 7.49 -10.92
N PHE A 114 -6.53 7.83 -10.73
CA PHE A 114 -5.98 9.13 -11.09
C PHE A 114 -6.05 9.37 -12.61
N ALA A 115 -5.77 8.37 -13.43
CA ALA A 115 -5.86 8.48 -14.89
C ALA A 115 -7.30 8.66 -15.40
N ARG A 116 -8.32 8.19 -14.66
CA ARG A 116 -9.73 8.23 -15.05
C ARG A 116 -10.47 9.43 -14.48
N ALA A 117 -10.22 9.76 -13.21
CA ALA A 117 -10.87 10.84 -12.48
C ALA A 117 -9.86 11.55 -11.57
N PRO A 118 -8.93 12.35 -12.12
CA PRO A 118 -7.93 13.04 -11.31
C PRO A 118 -8.56 14.02 -10.31
N GLN A 119 -9.80 14.48 -10.57
CA GLN A 119 -10.54 15.38 -9.69
C GLN A 119 -10.83 14.80 -8.30
N VAL A 120 -10.94 13.47 -8.17
CA VAL A 120 -11.20 12.84 -6.86
C VAL A 120 -9.99 12.90 -5.93
N PHE A 121 -8.81 13.25 -6.45
CA PHE A 121 -7.57 13.41 -5.68
C PHE A 121 -7.40 14.81 -5.10
N ASN A 122 -8.44 15.66 -5.07
CA ASN A 122 -8.33 17.03 -4.55
C ASN A 122 -7.69 17.08 -3.15
N SER A 123 -6.75 18.00 -2.97
CA SER A 123 -5.95 18.17 -1.74
C SER A 123 -5.08 16.96 -1.35
N ARG A 124 -4.95 15.94 -2.21
CA ARG A 124 -4.07 14.80 -1.97
C ARG A 124 -2.72 15.01 -2.66
N LYS A 125 -1.66 14.53 -2.01
CA LYS A 125 -0.33 14.47 -2.60
C LYS A 125 -0.25 13.28 -3.56
N VAL A 126 0.21 13.52 -4.77
CA VAL A 126 0.41 12.48 -5.79
C VAL A 126 1.85 12.52 -6.32
N GLU A 127 2.33 11.36 -6.75
CA GLU A 127 3.59 11.23 -7.48
C GLU A 127 3.36 10.34 -8.70
N PHE A 128 3.68 10.84 -9.88
CA PHE A 128 3.49 10.11 -11.14
C PHE A 128 4.46 10.60 -12.22
N THR A 129 4.65 9.76 -13.24
CA THR A 129 5.35 10.15 -14.47
C THR A 129 4.35 10.79 -15.41
N PHE A 130 4.60 12.03 -15.82
CA PHE A 130 3.78 12.80 -16.71
C PHE A 130 4.45 12.95 -18.08
N GLU A 131 3.74 12.58 -19.13
CA GLU A 131 4.17 12.77 -20.51
C GLU A 131 3.30 13.87 -21.12
N PRO A 132 3.83 15.09 -21.29
CA PRO A 132 3.04 16.21 -21.81
C PRO A 132 2.72 16.00 -23.29
N GLN A 133 1.46 16.21 -23.67
CA GLN A 133 1.03 16.16 -25.07
C GLN A 133 1.01 17.54 -25.72
N ARG A 134 0.73 18.57 -24.92
CA ARG A 134 0.66 19.96 -25.35
C ARG A 134 1.31 20.87 -24.31
N MET A 135 1.81 22.00 -24.78
CA MET A 135 2.38 23.05 -23.96
C MET A 135 1.69 24.36 -24.30
N GLU A 136 1.20 25.06 -23.28
CA GLU A 136 0.64 26.41 -23.42
C GLU A 136 1.36 27.34 -22.46
N ARG A 137 1.68 28.55 -22.90
CA ARG A 137 2.38 29.55 -22.07
C ARG A 137 1.39 30.61 -21.62
N TYR A 138 1.24 30.75 -20.30
CA TYR A 138 0.39 31.77 -19.68
C TYR A 138 1.28 32.65 -18.79
N GLY A 139 1.72 33.78 -19.36
CA GLY A 139 2.68 34.69 -18.71
C GLY A 139 4.02 34.00 -18.42
N ASP A 140 4.44 34.02 -17.15
CA ASP A 140 5.68 33.40 -16.67
C ASP A 140 5.56 31.90 -16.37
N LYS A 141 4.36 31.33 -16.51
CA LYS A 141 4.09 29.92 -16.24
C LYS A 141 3.88 29.15 -17.53
N ILE A 142 4.41 27.93 -17.55
CA ILE A 142 4.24 26.97 -18.63
C ILE A 142 3.28 25.90 -18.15
N HIS A 143 2.18 25.74 -18.88
CA HIS A 143 1.17 24.72 -18.64
C HIS A 143 1.46 23.53 -19.54
N TYR A 144 1.81 22.42 -18.93
CA TYR A 144 1.99 21.14 -19.60
C TYR A 144 0.69 20.35 -19.49
N ILE A 145 0.07 20.05 -20.63
CA ILE A 145 -1.29 19.51 -20.69
C ILE A 145 -1.26 18.09 -21.27
N ASN A 146 -1.95 17.17 -20.59
CA ASN A 146 -2.28 15.84 -21.11
C ASN A 146 -3.70 15.49 -20.65
N ARG A 147 -4.64 15.48 -21.60
CA ARG A 147 -6.08 15.26 -21.35
C ARG A 147 -6.61 16.18 -20.26
N ASN A 148 -7.00 15.64 -19.10
CA ASN A 148 -7.62 16.37 -17.99
C ASN A 148 -6.59 16.85 -16.93
N ILE A 149 -5.31 16.61 -17.15
CA ILE A 149 -4.24 16.92 -16.19
C ILE A 149 -3.40 18.07 -16.74
N VAL A 150 -3.20 19.10 -15.90
CA VAL A 150 -2.35 20.24 -16.19
C VAL A 150 -1.28 20.35 -15.11
N VAL A 151 -0.03 20.24 -15.54
CA VAL A 151 1.13 20.42 -14.67
C VAL A 151 1.69 21.82 -14.94
N VAL A 152 1.86 22.61 -13.88
CA VAL A 152 2.37 23.98 -13.98
C VAL A 152 3.85 23.97 -13.66
N GLY A 153 4.67 24.49 -14.57
CA GLY A 153 6.11 24.63 -14.40
C GLY A 153 6.62 26.01 -14.76
N THR A 154 7.81 26.34 -14.26
CA THR A 154 8.55 27.58 -14.57
C THR A 154 9.65 27.35 -15.60
N GLU A 155 10.13 26.11 -15.73
CA GLU A 155 11.18 25.74 -16.68
C GLU A 155 10.60 25.13 -17.95
N LEU A 156 11.22 25.42 -19.10
CA LEU A 156 10.88 24.83 -20.40
C LEU A 156 11.49 23.43 -20.50
N LEU A 157 10.64 22.41 -20.52
CA LEU A 157 11.01 21.01 -20.65
C LEU A 157 10.59 20.49 -22.02
N SER A 158 11.41 19.61 -22.59
CA SER A 158 11.10 18.97 -23.86
C SER A 158 9.87 18.08 -23.74
N LEU A 159 8.96 18.17 -24.73
CA LEU A 159 7.76 17.33 -24.82
C LEU A 159 8.07 15.83 -24.99
N GLN A 160 9.31 15.48 -25.34
CA GLN A 160 9.72 14.10 -25.61
C GLN A 160 10.19 13.32 -24.37
N CYS A 161 10.19 13.94 -23.18
CA CYS A 161 10.66 13.28 -21.96
C CYS A 161 9.53 13.11 -20.93
N GLY A 162 9.47 11.93 -20.32
CA GLY A 162 8.62 11.70 -19.15
C GLY A 162 9.15 12.51 -17.96
N ILE A 163 8.30 13.36 -17.41
CA ILE A 163 8.60 14.24 -16.28
C ILE A 163 8.10 13.57 -15.01
N LYS A 164 8.98 13.38 -14.01
CA LYS A 164 8.48 12.98 -12.68
C LYS A 164 7.87 14.19 -12.00
N VAL A 165 6.60 14.08 -11.66
CA VAL A 165 5.81 15.12 -11.00
C VAL A 165 5.44 14.63 -9.61
N SER A 166 5.71 15.45 -8.61
CA SER A 166 5.24 15.26 -7.23
C SER A 166 4.68 16.57 -6.72
N GLY A 167 3.47 16.56 -6.19
CA GLY A 167 2.80 17.77 -5.70
C GLY A 167 1.39 17.50 -5.19
N ILE A 168 0.68 18.56 -4.81
CA ILE A 168 -0.71 18.48 -4.34
C ILE A 168 -1.63 18.76 -5.53
N VAL A 169 -2.64 17.91 -5.70
CA VAL A 169 -3.70 18.09 -6.69
C VAL A 169 -4.68 19.16 -6.23
N ARG A 170 -4.89 20.18 -7.06
CA ARG A 170 -5.92 21.20 -6.87
C ARG A 170 -6.89 21.23 -8.03
N LEU A 171 -8.16 21.45 -7.72
CA LEU A 171 -9.20 21.64 -8.73
C LEU A 171 -9.23 23.09 -9.23
N ALA A 172 -9.36 23.25 -10.55
CA ALA A 172 -9.71 24.51 -11.17
C ALA A 172 -11.17 24.90 -10.91
N GLU A 173 -11.46 26.20 -10.96
CA GLU A 173 -12.81 26.77 -10.78
C GLU A 173 -13.85 26.22 -11.79
N ASN A 174 -13.40 25.71 -12.94
CA ASN A 174 -14.24 25.11 -13.97
C ASN A 174 -14.59 23.62 -13.73
N GLY A 175 -14.13 23.03 -12.62
CA GLY A 175 -14.40 21.64 -12.23
C GLY A 175 -13.75 20.55 -13.09
N LYS A 176 -12.94 20.91 -14.10
CA LYS A 176 -12.41 19.95 -15.10
C LYS A 176 -10.88 19.91 -15.19
N THR A 177 -10.16 20.81 -14.53
CA THR A 177 -8.72 20.92 -14.73
C THR A 177 -7.98 20.73 -13.41
N VAL A 178 -7.15 19.71 -13.33
CA VAL A 178 -6.31 19.45 -12.15
C VAL A 178 -4.98 20.15 -12.31
N PHE A 179 -4.66 21.04 -11.37
CA PHE A 179 -3.38 21.71 -11.21
C PHE A 179 -2.53 20.96 -10.18
N VAL A 180 -1.30 20.58 -10.55
CA VAL A 180 -0.31 20.11 -9.58
C VAL A 180 0.60 21.28 -9.22
N GLU A 181 0.41 21.85 -8.03
CA GLU A 181 1.25 22.94 -7.53
C GLU A 181 2.53 22.36 -6.90
N GLU A 182 3.67 23.04 -7.13
CA GLU A 182 5.02 22.63 -6.73
C GLU A 182 5.52 21.30 -7.29
N ALA A 183 5.34 21.07 -8.60
CA ALA A 183 6.02 19.97 -9.26
C ALA A 183 7.55 20.13 -9.13
N LYS A 184 8.19 19.32 -8.27
CA LYS A 184 9.64 19.10 -8.35
C LYS A 184 9.92 18.27 -9.60
N MET A 185 9.99 18.95 -10.74
CA MET A 185 10.25 18.31 -12.02
C MET A 185 11.69 17.79 -12.02
N LYS A 186 11.84 16.48 -12.10
CA LYS A 186 13.13 15.85 -12.41
C LYS A 186 12.98 15.14 -13.75
N LEU A 187 13.90 15.41 -14.67
CA LEU A 187 14.04 14.63 -15.88
C LEU A 187 14.22 13.16 -15.50
N SER A 188 13.35 12.30 -16.02
CA SER A 188 13.52 10.87 -15.84
C SER A 188 14.78 10.44 -16.60
N LYS A 189 15.80 9.96 -15.87
CA LYS A 189 17.11 9.53 -16.43
C LYS A 189 17.02 8.31 -17.40
N GLY A 190 15.83 7.90 -17.82
CA GLY A 190 15.61 6.69 -18.63
C GLY A 190 15.56 6.86 -20.14
N ALA A 191 15.59 8.09 -20.68
CA ALA A 191 15.33 8.32 -22.11
C ALA A 191 16.57 8.43 -23.03
N LEU A 192 17.80 8.22 -22.52
CA LEU A 192 19.04 8.40 -23.31
C LEU A 192 19.85 7.11 -23.58
N ASN A 193 19.40 5.94 -23.15
CA ASN A 193 20.08 4.68 -23.44
C ASN A 193 19.24 3.84 -24.42
N GLY A 194 19.28 4.22 -25.68
CA GLY A 194 18.55 3.53 -26.75
C GLY A 194 19.06 3.93 -28.13
N SER A 195 20.37 3.91 -28.34
CA SER A 195 20.96 3.82 -29.68
C SER A 195 22.38 3.29 -29.56
N ASN A 196 22.54 2.00 -29.84
CA ASN A 196 23.68 1.36 -30.51
C ASN A 196 23.22 -0.01 -31.00
#